data_AF-A0ABD2XYS4-F1
#
_entry.id   AF-A0ABD2XYS4-F1
#
_cell.length_a   1.000
_cell.length_b   1.000
_cell.length_c   1.000
_cell.angle_alpha   90.00
_cell.angle_beta   90.00
_cell.angle_gamma   90.00
#
_symmetry.space_group_name_H-M   'P 1'
#
loop_
_entity.id
_entity.type
_entity.pdbx_description
1 polymer ?
#
loop_
_entity_poly.entity_id
_entity_poly.type
_entity_poly.pdbx_seq_one_letter_code
_entity_poly.pdbx_strand_id
1 'polypeptide(L)'
;MSNEESKSKDNDLGMHQLRIKDDFQWKFRMDIFESTVFKCEFRWDPKNTSFAVFDSDLAYHGCGRKITKTNICYWSVKEDGFYFANVKNPPQEKLTKKKDWNSSFHKK
;
A
#
# COMPACT_ATOMS: atom_id res chain seq x y z
N MET A 1 4.32 35.38 -9.44
CA MET A 1 5.30 34.66 -8.60
C MET A 1 4.60 34.32 -7.31
N SER A 2 4.31 33.04 -7.09
CA SER A 2 3.75 32.53 -5.85
C SER A 2 4.46 31.22 -5.55
N ASN A 3 5.51 31.34 -4.75
CA ASN A 3 6.16 30.22 -4.09
C ASN A 3 5.53 30.08 -2.71
N GLU A 4 5.05 28.89 -2.38
CA GLU A 4 5.38 28.26 -1.09
C GLU A 4 5.13 26.75 -1.20
N GLU A 5 6.23 25.99 -1.33
CA GLU A 5 6.25 24.55 -1.10
C GLU A 5 6.26 24.30 0.42
N SER A 6 5.23 23.64 0.95
CA SER A 6 5.29 23.06 2.30
C SER A 6 5.75 21.60 2.21
N LYS A 7 7.03 21.36 2.53
CA LYS A 7 7.65 20.03 2.73
C LYS A 7 7.49 19.55 4.18
N SER A 8 7.45 18.21 4.35
CA SER A 8 7.47 17.37 5.57
C SER A 8 6.09 17.18 6.24
N LYS A 9 5.48 15.97 6.32
CA LYS A 9 6.04 14.76 6.97
C LYS A 9 5.40 13.41 6.57
N ASP A 10 4.38 13.39 5.72
CA ASP A 10 3.62 12.15 5.44
C ASP A 10 3.95 11.64 4.04
N ASN A 11 4.47 10.42 3.97
CA ASN A 11 5.02 9.87 2.74
C ASN A 11 3.90 9.49 1.75
N ASP A 12 3.40 10.46 1.01
CA ASP A 12 2.61 10.20 -0.18
C ASP A 12 3.56 9.88 -1.33
N LEU A 13 3.36 8.74 -2.01
CA LEU A 13 4.18 8.33 -3.16
C LEU A 13 3.96 9.22 -4.40
N GLY A 14 3.12 10.24 -4.27
CA GLY A 14 2.48 10.96 -5.37
C GLY A 14 1.25 10.23 -5.90
N MET A 15 0.45 10.92 -6.73
CA MET A 15 -0.63 10.27 -7.46
C MET A 15 -0.05 9.48 -8.64
N HIS A 16 -0.22 8.16 -8.62
CA HIS A 16 0.10 7.28 -9.74
C HIS A 16 -1.18 6.65 -10.26
N GLN A 17 -1.58 6.99 -11.49
CA GLN A 17 -2.71 6.34 -12.14
C GLN A 17 -2.23 5.03 -12.79
N LEU A 18 -2.50 3.91 -12.14
CA LEU A 18 -2.18 2.58 -12.67
C LEU A 18 -3.36 2.04 -13.46
N ARG A 19 -3.09 1.50 -14.66
CA ARG A 19 -4.08 0.74 -15.42
C ARG A 19 -4.15 -0.69 -14.92
N ILE A 20 -5.20 -1.41 -15.32
CA ILE A 20 -5.30 -2.84 -15.07
C ILE A 20 -4.08 -3.54 -15.70
N LYS A 21 -3.34 -4.31 -14.89
CA LYS A 21 -2.05 -4.99 -15.19
C LYS A 21 -0.79 -4.13 -15.08
N ASP A 22 -0.89 -2.85 -14.72
CA ASP A 22 0.30 -2.07 -14.38
C ASP A 22 0.77 -2.43 -12.97
N ASP A 23 2.09 -2.38 -12.78
CA ASP A 23 2.71 -2.49 -11.48
C ASP A 23 3.42 -1.18 -11.09
N PHE A 24 3.31 -0.84 -9.81
CA PHE A 24 4.04 0.27 -9.22
C PHE A 24 4.93 -0.27 -8.11
N GLN A 25 6.23 -0.07 -8.27
CA GLN A 25 7.24 -0.56 -7.35
C GLN A 25 8.06 0.61 -6.85
N TRP A 26 8.19 0.70 -5.53
CA TRP A 26 9.11 1.63 -4.89
C TRP A 26 9.94 0.89 -3.83
N LYS A 27 11.10 1.46 -3.53
CA LYS A 27 12.00 0.96 -2.50
C LYS A 27 12.45 2.12 -1.64
N PHE A 28 12.37 1.95 -0.34
CA PHE A 28 12.79 2.93 0.64
C PHE A 28 13.50 2.24 1.81
N ARG A 29 14.14 3.04 2.67
CA ARG A 29 14.63 2.60 3.98
C ARG A 29 13.72 3.24 5.03
N MET A 30 13.29 2.47 6.02
CA MET A 30 12.55 3.04 7.14
C MET A 30 13.41 4.07 7.87
N ASP A 31 12.75 5.13 8.32
CA ASP A 31 13.35 6.13 9.19
C ASP A 31 13.67 5.53 10.57
N ILE A 32 14.62 6.12 11.29
CA ILE A 32 15.03 5.67 12.63
C ILE A 32 13.86 5.72 13.63
N PHE A 33 12.88 6.60 13.39
CA PHE A 33 11.69 6.73 14.23
C PHE A 33 10.53 5.83 13.81
N GLU A 34 10.71 5.02 12.76
CA GLU A 34 9.74 4.02 12.28
C GLU A 34 8.33 4.61 12.08
N SER A 35 8.28 5.88 11.68
CA SER A 35 7.04 6.65 11.53
C SER A 35 6.55 6.71 10.09
N THR A 36 7.26 6.04 9.18
CA THR A 36 6.95 6.00 7.76
C THR A 36 5.60 5.34 7.49
N VAL A 37 4.65 6.12 6.98
CA VAL A 37 3.35 5.64 6.47
C VAL A 37 3.20 6.03 5.00
N PHE A 38 2.87 5.06 4.15
CA PHE A 38 2.48 5.31 2.75
C PHE A 38 1.00 5.04 2.56
N LYS A 39 0.25 6.06 2.13
CA LYS A 39 -1.18 5.96 1.81
C LYS A 39 -1.39 5.95 0.30
N CYS A 40 -2.34 5.13 -0.15
CA CYS A 40 -2.78 5.11 -1.53
C CYS A 40 -4.29 5.36 -1.60
N GLU A 41 -4.70 6.14 -2.60
CA GLU A 41 -6.08 6.23 -3.05
C GLU A 41 -6.27 5.32 -4.27
N PHE A 42 -7.32 4.51 -4.24
CA PHE A 42 -7.66 3.58 -5.30
C PHE A 42 -9.02 3.95 -5.89
N ARG A 43 -9.10 4.01 -7.21
CA ARG A 43 -10.32 4.27 -7.97
C ARG A 43 -10.54 3.15 -8.98
N TRP A 44 -11.73 2.57 -8.94
CA TRP A 44 -12.19 1.51 -9.84
C TRP A 44 -13.68 1.71 -10.07
N ASP A 45 -14.02 2.64 -10.96
CA ASP A 45 -15.36 3.20 -11.11
C ASP A 45 -16.48 2.14 -11.02
N PRO A 46 -17.50 2.34 -10.16
CA PRO A 46 -17.76 3.51 -9.31
C PRO A 46 -17.07 3.45 -7.92
N LYS A 47 -16.19 2.48 -7.67
CA LYS A 47 -15.58 2.21 -6.37
C LYS A 47 -14.42 3.17 -6.10
N ASN A 48 -14.36 3.71 -4.90
CA ASN A 48 -13.21 4.43 -4.40
C ASN A 48 -12.89 4.00 -2.97
N THR A 49 -11.61 3.95 -2.63
CA THR A 49 -11.18 3.75 -1.24
C THR A 49 -9.76 4.27 -1.06
N SER A 50 -9.40 4.64 0.16
CA SER A 50 -8.03 4.97 0.51
C SER A 50 -7.65 4.25 1.80
N PHE A 51 -6.38 3.86 1.90
CA PHE A 51 -5.81 3.28 3.13
C PHE A 51 -4.28 3.30 3.08
N ALA A 52 -3.67 3.07 4.24
CA ALA A 52 -2.23 2.88 4.35
C ALA A 52 -1.83 1.53 3.72
N VAL A 53 -1.05 1.57 2.64
CA VAL A 53 -0.47 0.38 2.01
C VAL A 53 0.85 -0.03 2.66
N PHE A 54 1.38 0.83 3.53
CA PHE A 54 2.53 0.55 4.36
C PHE A 54 2.48 1.44 5.60
N ASP A 55 2.78 0.85 6.76
CA ASP A 55 3.08 1.49 8.03
C ASP A 55 4.04 0.59 8.82
N SER A 56 4.43 1.01 10.03
CA SER A 56 5.33 0.23 10.88
C SER A 56 4.73 -1.12 11.30
N ASP A 57 3.43 -1.19 11.56
CA ASP A 57 2.76 -2.46 11.87
C ASP A 57 2.89 -3.47 10.72
N LEU A 58 2.59 -3.03 9.50
CA LEU A 58 2.74 -3.85 8.30
C LEU A 58 4.20 -4.21 8.04
N ALA A 59 5.15 -3.30 8.31
CA ALA A 59 6.57 -3.60 8.22
C ALA A 59 6.97 -4.75 9.15
N TYR A 60 6.47 -4.73 10.39
CA TYR A 60 6.80 -5.71 11.41
C TYR A 60 6.06 -7.02 11.26
N HIS A 61 4.80 -7.00 10.84
CA HIS A 61 3.91 -8.17 10.89
C HIS A 61 3.48 -8.67 9.51
N GLY A 62 3.57 -7.83 8.47
CA GLY A 62 3.15 -8.15 7.11
C GLY A 62 4.29 -8.45 6.15
N CYS A 63 5.24 -7.52 5.96
CA CYS A 63 6.18 -7.52 4.83
C CYS A 63 7.34 -8.52 4.92
N GLY A 64 7.34 -9.37 5.96
CA GLY A 64 8.41 -10.29 6.29
C GLY A 64 9.52 -9.63 7.12
N ARG A 65 10.34 -10.44 7.78
CA ARG A 65 11.46 -10.02 8.65
C ARG A 65 12.78 -10.61 8.19
N LYS A 66 13.26 -10.21 7.02
CA LYS A 66 14.56 -10.64 6.50
C LYS A 66 15.61 -9.64 6.93
N ILE A 67 16.54 -10.06 7.79
CA ILE A 67 17.64 -9.22 8.28
C ILE A 67 18.61 -8.86 7.15
N THR A 68 18.82 -9.78 6.20
CA THR A 68 19.83 -9.66 5.14
C THR A 68 19.27 -9.29 3.77
N LYS A 69 17.95 -9.13 3.63
CA LYS A 69 17.29 -8.87 2.34
C LYS A 69 16.21 -7.80 2.48
N THR A 70 15.87 -7.17 1.37
CA THR A 70 14.71 -6.27 1.31
C THR A 70 13.43 -7.05 1.65
N ASN A 71 12.70 -6.57 2.65
CA ASN A 71 11.35 -7.03 2.97
C ASN A 71 10.41 -6.63 1.83
N ILE A 72 9.41 -7.47 1.56
CA ILE A 72 8.50 -7.26 0.43
C ILE A 72 7.10 -7.04 0.97
N CYS A 73 6.49 -5.92 0.59
CA CYS A 73 5.09 -5.64 0.81
C CYS A 73 4.41 -5.65 -0.57
N TYR A 74 3.75 -6.75 -0.92
CA TYR A 74 3.09 -6.86 -2.21
C TYR A 74 1.58 -6.71 -2.05
N TRP A 75 1.02 -5.70 -2.73
CA TRP A 75 -0.42 -5.51 -2.85
C TRP A 75 -0.89 -5.87 -4.26
N SER A 76 -1.94 -6.70 -4.35
CA SER A 76 -2.68 -6.94 -5.60
C SER A 76 -4.09 -6.39 -5.44
N VAL A 77 -4.40 -5.39 -6.25
CA VAL A 77 -5.74 -4.80 -6.35
C VAL A 77 -6.50 -5.56 -7.42
N LYS A 78 -7.67 -6.09 -7.06
CA LYS A 78 -8.57 -6.82 -7.95
C LYS A 78 -9.96 -6.23 -7.86
N GLU A 79 -10.84 -6.64 -8.76
CA GLU A 79 -12.23 -6.14 -8.81
C GLU A 79 -13.00 -6.37 -7.50
N ASP A 80 -12.68 -7.43 -6.76
CA ASP A 80 -13.36 -7.81 -5.53
C ASP A 80 -12.64 -7.37 -4.24
N GLY A 81 -11.41 -6.87 -4.33
CA GLY A 81 -10.71 -6.31 -3.17
C GLY A 81 -9.19 -6.25 -3.29
N PHE A 82 -8.57 -6.13 -2.12
CA PHE A 82 -7.14 -5.88 -1.92
C PHE A 82 -6.49 -7.09 -1.26
N TYR A 83 -5.49 -7.63 -1.93
CA TYR A 83 -4.78 -8.83 -1.53
C TYR A 83 -3.34 -8.49 -1.16
N PHE A 84 -2.80 -9.21 -0.19
CA PHE A 84 -1.46 -8.98 0.32
C PHE A 84 -0.61 -10.24 0.30
N ALA A 85 0.69 -10.09 0.04
CA ALA A 85 1.71 -11.11 0.22
C ALA A 85 3.07 -10.48 0.59
N ASN A 86 3.95 -11.28 1.17
CA ASN A 86 5.30 -10.87 1.58
C ASN A 86 6.42 -11.43 0.67
N VAL A 87 6.05 -11.77 -0.56
CA VAL A 87 6.96 -12.27 -1.60
C VAL A 87 6.73 -11.48 -2.88
N LYS A 88 7.78 -11.31 -3.68
CA LYS A 88 7.68 -10.64 -4.98
C LYS A 88 6.94 -11.57 -5.95
N ASN A 89 6.02 -11.02 -6.74
CA ASN A 89 5.23 -11.75 -7.74
C ASN A 89 4.62 -13.04 -7.17
N PRO A 90 3.78 -12.94 -6.13
CA PRO A 90 3.19 -14.12 -5.49
C PRO A 90 2.28 -14.86 -6.49
N PRO A 91 2.30 -16.21 -6.48
CA PRO A 91 1.25 -16.98 -7.12
C PRO A 91 -0.07 -16.78 -6.37
N GLN A 92 -1.21 -17.07 -7.02
CA GLN A 92 -2.52 -16.68 -6.53
C GLN A 92 -2.85 -17.27 -5.15
N GLU A 93 -2.38 -18.47 -4.85
CA GLU A 93 -2.58 -19.16 -3.58
C GLU A 93 -1.88 -18.51 -2.38
N LYS A 94 -0.86 -17.67 -2.62
CA LYS A 94 -0.16 -16.93 -1.55
C LYS A 94 -0.76 -15.56 -1.26
N LEU A 95 -1.73 -15.12 -2.07
CA LEU A 95 -2.42 -13.86 -1.87
C LEU A 95 -3.51 -14.00 -0.82
N THR A 96 -3.37 -13.28 0.29
CA THR A 96 -4.40 -13.22 1.33
C THR A 96 -5.25 -11.98 1.14
N LYS A 97 -6.58 -12.13 1.04
CA LYS A 97 -7.49 -10.98 0.97
C LYS A 97 -7.46 -10.23 2.31
N LYS A 98 -7.20 -8.93 2.26
CA LYS A 98 -7.12 -8.06 3.45
C LYS A 98 -8.29 -7.10 3.55
N LYS A 99 -8.86 -6.68 2.41
CA LYS A 99 -9.93 -5.69 2.39
C LYS A 99 -10.81 -5.85 1.15
N ASP A 100 -12.11 -5.58 1.29
CA ASP A 100 -13.05 -5.42 0.17
C ASP A 100 -13.15 -3.95 -0.24
N TRP A 101 -13.54 -3.69 -1.49
CA TRP A 101 -13.88 -2.33 -1.94
C TRP A 101 -15.01 -1.71 -1.13
N ASN A 102 -16.03 -2.52 -0.84
CA ASN A 102 -17.18 -2.14 -0.02
C ASN A 102 -16.89 -2.60 1.40
N SER A 103 -16.11 -1.83 2.15
CA SER A 103 -16.19 -1.92 3.60
C SER A 103 -17.56 -1.34 3.98
N SER A 104 -18.61 -2.16 3.92
CA SER A 104 -19.93 -1.81 4.43
C SER A 104 -19.72 -1.38 5.88
N PHE A 105 -19.82 -0.08 6.14
CA PHE A 105 -20.12 0.38 7.49
C PHE A 105 -21.51 -0.18 7.80
N HIS A 106 -21.58 -1.40 8.31
CA HIS A 106 -22.69 -1.78 9.17
C HIS A 106 -22.56 -0.91 10.42
N LYS A 107 -23.01 0.34 10.32
CA LYS A 107 -23.51 1.07 11.49
C LYS A 107 -24.67 0.24 12.01
N LYS A 108 -24.45 -0.43 13.12
CA LYS A 108 -25.53 -0.87 14.00
C LYS A 108 -25.68 0.18 15.09
#